data_AF-A0A8D8BB52-F1
#
_entry.id   AF-A0A8D8BB52-F1
#
_cell.length_a   1.000
_cell.length_b   1.000
_cell.length_c   1.000
_cell.angle_alpha   90.00
_cell.angle_beta   90.00
_cell.angle_gamma   90.00
#
_symmetry.space_group_name_H-M   'P 1'
#
loop_
_entity.id
_entity.type
_entity.pdbx_description
1 polymer ?
#
loop_
_entity_poly.entity_id
_entity_poly.type
_entity_poly.pdbx_seq_one_letter_code
_entity_poly.pdbx_strand_id
1 'polypeptide(L)'
;TTMSMLTGMFSPTAGTAFVNNHDIRTDIEGVRRSLGLCPQHNVLFNELTVAEHIRFFSRLKGVANGDVPAEIDKYVNLLELTDKANAQSRTLSGGMKRKLAVGMALCGGSKVVLLDEPTS
;
A
#
# COMPACT_ATOMS: atom_id res chain seq x y z
N THR A 1 -17.77 2.31 -3.29
CA THR A 1 -18.65 1.48 -2.42
C THR A 1 -18.13 0.07 -2.22
N THR A 2 -17.93 -0.73 -3.27
CA THR A 2 -17.44 -2.13 -3.13
C THR A 2 -16.05 -2.22 -2.49
N MET A 3 -15.07 -1.45 -2.97
CA MET A 3 -13.74 -1.40 -2.35
C MET A 3 -13.78 -0.99 -0.88
N SER A 4 -14.65 -0.05 -0.52
CA SER A 4 -14.84 0.40 0.86
C SER A 4 -15.39 -0.72 1.76
N MET A 5 -16.22 -1.63 1.22
CA MET A 5 -16.66 -2.82 1.96
C MET A 5 -15.54 -3.85 2.08
N LEU A 6 -14.81 -4.13 0.99
CA LEU A 6 -13.71 -5.10 0.99
C LEU A 6 -12.52 -4.71 1.87
N THR A 7 -12.31 -3.41 2.07
CA THR A 7 -11.28 -2.85 2.96
C THR A 7 -11.76 -2.70 4.41
N GLY A 8 -13.04 -2.97 4.68
CA GLY A 8 -13.66 -2.82 5.99
C GLY A 8 -13.79 -1.38 6.46
N MET A 9 -13.91 -0.42 5.54
CA MET A 9 -14.32 0.95 5.85
C MET A 9 -15.83 1.04 6.09
N PHE A 10 -16.62 0.22 5.38
CA PHE A 10 -18.06 0.07 5.59
C PHE A 10 -18.42 -1.40 5.79
N SER A 11 -19.38 -1.67 6.67
CA SER A 11 -19.94 -3.01 6.83
C SER A 11 -21.00 -3.28 5.75
N PRO A 12 -21.03 -4.47 5.12
CA PRO A 12 -22.11 -4.85 4.22
C PRO A 12 -23.46 -4.91 4.95
N THR A 13 -24.53 -4.45 4.30
CA THR A 13 -25.89 -4.57 4.84
C THR A 13 -26.36 -6.03 4.90
N ALA A 14 -25.98 -6.84 3.90
CA ALA A 14 -26.24 -8.28 3.83
C ALA A 14 -25.12 -8.97 3.02
N GLY A 15 -25.05 -10.30 3.13
CA GLY A 15 -24.00 -11.10 2.49
C GLY A 15 -22.65 -11.03 3.19
N THR A 16 -21.62 -11.58 2.52
CA THR A 16 -20.21 -11.52 2.95
C THR A 16 -19.29 -11.59 1.73
N ALA A 17 -18.00 -11.35 1.95
CA ALA A 17 -16.93 -11.57 0.97
C ALA A 17 -15.70 -12.11 1.69
N PHE A 18 -14.87 -12.86 0.95
CA PHE A 18 -13.62 -13.41 1.45
C PHE A 18 -12.44 -12.76 0.74
N VAL A 19 -11.47 -12.27 1.51
CA VAL A 19 -10.20 -11.74 0.99
C VAL A 19 -9.08 -12.56 1.62
N ASN A 20 -8.31 -13.28 0.79
CA ASN A 20 -7.25 -14.17 1.26
C ASN A 20 -7.74 -15.16 2.35
N ASN A 21 -8.92 -15.76 2.14
CA ASN A 21 -9.61 -16.67 3.07
C ASN A 21 -10.09 -16.04 4.39
N HIS A 22 -10.03 -14.72 4.54
CA HIS A 22 -10.57 -13.99 5.69
C HIS A 22 -11.92 -13.38 5.32
N ASP A 23 -12.93 -13.57 6.17
CA ASP A 23 -14.27 -13.01 5.99
C ASP A 23 -14.28 -11.53 6.44
N ILE A 24 -14.79 -10.63 5.58
CA ILE A 24 -14.79 -9.18 5.85
C ILE A 24 -15.67 -8.75 7.04
N ARG A 25 -16.55 -9.61 7.55
CA ARG A 25 -17.43 -9.36 8.71
C ARG A 25 -16.86 -9.95 10.00
N THR A 26 -16.21 -11.12 9.94
CA THR A 26 -15.77 -11.84 11.15
C THR A 26 -14.27 -11.80 11.39
N ASP A 27 -13.44 -11.54 10.36
CA ASP A 27 -11.99 -11.47 10.46
C ASP A 27 -11.41 -10.32 9.63
N ILE A 28 -11.87 -9.09 9.92
CA ILE A 28 -11.41 -7.91 9.18
C ILE A 28 -9.92 -7.60 9.40
N GLU A 29 -9.35 -8.02 10.53
CA GLU A 29 -7.91 -7.85 10.77
C GLU A 29 -7.06 -8.72 9.83
N GLY A 30 -7.44 -9.99 9.62
CA GLY A 30 -6.81 -10.86 8.65
C GLY A 30 -6.88 -10.30 7.23
N VAL A 31 -8.05 -9.73 6.86
CA VAL A 31 -8.21 -8.98 5.60
C VAL A 31 -7.23 -7.81 5.53
N ARG A 32 -7.19 -6.91 6.52
CA ARG A 32 -6.33 -5.71 6.50
C ARG A 32 -4.84 -6.02 6.49
N ARG A 33 -4.41 -7.10 7.15
CA ARG A 33 -3.02 -7.58 7.13
C ARG A 33 -2.62 -8.13 5.76
N SER A 34 -3.53 -8.81 5.07
CA SER A 34 -3.26 -9.42 3.76
C SER A 34 -3.55 -8.51 2.56
N LEU A 35 -4.23 -7.38 2.75
CA LEU A 35 -4.71 -6.49 1.69
C LEU A 35 -3.92 -5.18 1.57
N GLY A 36 -3.39 -4.90 0.39
CA GLY A 36 -2.88 -3.60 -0.03
C GLY A 36 -3.95 -2.78 -0.75
N LEU A 37 -3.97 -1.46 -0.57
CA LEU A 37 -4.87 -0.54 -1.27
C LEU A 37 -4.10 0.60 -1.91
N CYS A 38 -4.27 0.80 -3.21
CA CYS A 38 -3.82 1.99 -3.92
C CYS A 38 -5.05 2.76 -4.45
N PRO A 39 -5.45 3.87 -3.79
CA PRO A 39 -6.59 4.68 -4.22
C PRO A 39 -6.27 5.47 -5.50
N GLN A 40 -7.30 6.05 -6.14
CA GLN A 40 -7.18 6.88 -7.34
C GLN A 40 -6.26 8.10 -7.11
N HIS A 41 -6.40 8.77 -5.96
CA HIS A 41 -5.55 9.88 -5.56
C HIS A 41 -4.33 9.41 -4.77
N ASN A 42 -3.16 9.95 -5.09
CA ASN A 42 -1.92 9.63 -4.38
C ASN A 42 -1.98 10.16 -2.92
N VAL A 43 -2.02 9.26 -1.95
CA VAL A 43 -1.98 9.59 -0.51
C VAL A 43 -0.52 9.65 -0.06
N LEU A 44 0.21 10.67 -0.51
CA LEU A 44 1.62 10.88 -0.22
C LEU A 44 1.81 12.03 0.76
N PHE A 45 2.78 11.88 1.66
CA PHE A 45 3.23 12.94 2.56
C PHE A 45 4.34 13.73 1.86
N ASN A 46 4.12 15.02 1.62
CA ASN A 46 5.01 15.85 0.80
C ASN A 46 6.45 15.93 1.33
N GLU A 47 6.61 15.83 2.65
CA GLU A 47 7.86 15.99 3.37
C GLU A 47 8.66 14.69 3.46
N LEU A 48 8.01 13.54 3.32
CA LEU A 48 8.66 12.24 3.38
C LEU A 48 9.31 11.88 2.04
N THR A 49 10.48 11.25 2.13
CA THR A 49 11.19 10.66 1.01
C THR A 49 10.55 9.37 0.51
N VAL A 50 10.93 8.90 -0.68
CA VAL A 50 10.49 7.60 -1.22
C VAL A 50 10.79 6.47 -0.22
N ALA A 51 12.02 6.40 0.31
CA ALA A 51 12.43 5.39 1.27
C ALA A 51 11.64 5.48 2.59
N GLU A 52 11.37 6.70 3.08
CA GLU A 52 10.57 6.90 4.30
C GLU A 52 9.10 6.48 4.12
N HIS A 53 8.51 6.68 2.94
CA HIS A 53 7.16 6.16 2.65
C HIS A 53 7.14 4.64 2.71
N ILE A 54 8.07 3.97 2.01
CA ILE A 54 8.14 2.50 1.99
C ILE A 54 8.38 1.98 3.41
N ARG A 55 9.28 2.61 4.17
CA ARG A 55 9.51 2.31 5.59
C ARG A 55 8.23 2.43 6.41
N PHE A 56 7.55 3.56 6.32
CA PHE A 56 6.35 3.86 7.10
C PHE A 56 5.26 2.81 6.85
N PHE A 57 4.93 2.55 5.59
CA PHE A 57 3.88 1.59 5.24
C PHE A 57 4.30 0.14 5.54
N SER A 58 5.56 -0.24 5.34
CA SER A 58 6.07 -1.56 5.73
C SER A 58 5.94 -1.78 7.24
N ARG A 59 6.31 -0.77 8.05
CA ARG A 59 6.18 -0.81 9.51
C ARG A 59 4.71 -0.88 9.96
N LEU A 60 3.85 -0.10 9.32
CA LEU A 60 2.40 -0.12 9.58
C LEU A 60 1.79 -1.50 9.29
N LYS A 61 2.34 -2.22 8.31
CA LYS A 61 1.95 -3.58 7.92
C LYS A 61 2.60 -4.69 8.76
N GLY A 62 3.44 -4.34 9.73
CA GLY A 62 4.02 -5.29 10.68
C GLY A 62 5.37 -5.86 10.28
N VAL A 63 6.07 -5.29 9.28
CA VAL A 63 7.45 -5.69 8.96
C VAL A 63 8.37 -5.40 10.14
N ALA A 64 9.16 -6.41 10.53
CA ALA A 64 10.12 -6.28 11.62
C ALA A 64 11.19 -5.24 11.28
N ASN A 65 11.68 -4.50 12.29
CA ASN A 65 12.63 -3.40 12.07
C ASN A 65 13.90 -3.84 11.34
N GLY A 66 14.36 -5.08 11.57
CA GLY A 66 15.53 -5.65 10.91
C GLY A 66 15.34 -5.92 9.42
N ASP A 67 14.11 -6.15 8.97
CA ASP A 67 13.78 -6.50 7.58
C ASP A 67 13.43 -5.27 6.72
N VAL A 68 13.16 -4.13 7.38
CA VAL A 68 12.78 -2.88 6.70
C VAL A 68 13.81 -2.41 5.67
N PRO A 69 15.13 -2.42 5.93
CA PRO A 69 16.11 -2.00 4.92
C PRO A 69 16.00 -2.83 3.63
N ALA A 70 15.84 -4.14 3.75
CA ALA A 70 15.69 -5.03 2.60
C ALA A 70 14.38 -4.77 1.84
N GLU A 71 13.27 -4.48 2.54
CA GLU A 71 12.01 -4.08 1.90
C GLU A 71 12.14 -2.74 1.17
N ILE A 72 12.83 -1.74 1.75
CA ILE A 72 13.09 -0.47 1.07
C ILE A 72 13.86 -0.72 -0.23
N ASP A 73 14.99 -1.42 -0.18
CA ASP A 73 15.82 -1.68 -1.36
C ASP A 73 15.03 -2.44 -2.44
N LYS A 74 14.28 -3.46 -2.04
CA LYS A 74 13.43 -4.25 -2.93
C LYS A 74 12.41 -3.39 -3.66
N TYR A 75 11.62 -2.58 -2.95
CA TYR A 75 10.55 -1.80 -3.57
C TYR A 75 11.06 -0.57 -4.32
N VAL A 76 12.11 0.08 -3.84
CA VAL A 76 12.76 1.18 -4.57
C VAL A 76 13.25 0.70 -5.94
N ASN A 77 13.88 -0.47 -6.01
CA ASN A 77 14.32 -1.08 -7.27
C ASN A 77 13.13 -1.51 -8.14
N LEU A 78 12.14 -2.20 -7.57
CA LEU A 78 10.94 -2.65 -8.29
C LEU A 78 10.18 -1.50 -8.95
N LEU A 79 10.16 -0.33 -8.31
CA LEU A 79 9.48 0.87 -8.78
C LEU A 79 10.35 1.73 -9.70
N GLU A 80 11.60 1.35 -9.95
CA GLU A 80 12.59 2.14 -10.70
C GLU A 80 12.76 3.55 -10.11
N LEU A 81 12.82 3.64 -8.78
CA LEU A 81 12.98 4.89 -8.03
C LEU A 81 14.31 4.96 -7.26
N THR A 82 15.28 4.11 -7.59
CA THR A 82 16.59 4.01 -6.90
C THR A 82 17.30 5.35 -6.81
N ASP A 83 17.38 6.11 -7.90
CA ASP A 83 18.01 7.44 -7.91
C ASP A 83 17.19 8.52 -7.16
N LYS A 84 15.98 8.18 -6.73
CA LYS A 84 15.03 9.04 -6.01
C LYS A 84 14.70 8.52 -4.62
N ALA A 85 15.38 7.49 -4.12
CA ALA A 85 15.13 6.90 -2.81
C ALA A 85 15.09 7.95 -1.68
N ASN A 86 16.01 8.93 -1.74
CA ASN A 86 16.15 10.01 -0.75
C ASN A 86 15.45 11.32 -1.19
N ALA A 87 14.73 11.34 -2.30
CA ALA A 87 14.01 12.52 -2.76
C ALA A 87 12.64 12.62 -2.07
N GLN A 88 12.27 13.83 -1.64
CA GLN A 88 10.95 14.09 -1.07
C GLN A 88 9.84 13.88 -2.10
N SER A 89 8.71 13.30 -1.70
CA SER A 89 7.62 12.95 -2.61
C SER A 89 7.08 14.15 -3.39
N ARG A 90 7.11 15.36 -2.80
CA ARG A 90 6.68 16.60 -3.48
C ARG A 90 7.47 16.91 -4.75
N THR A 91 8.73 16.48 -4.83
CA THR A 91 9.63 16.71 -5.98
C THR A 91 9.49 15.68 -7.10
N LEU A 92 8.70 14.63 -6.87
CA LEU A 92 8.46 13.57 -7.86
C LEU A 92 7.49 14.04 -8.94
N SER A 93 7.67 13.54 -10.17
CA SER A 93 6.68 13.70 -11.24
C SER A 93 5.38 12.97 -10.89
N GLY A 94 4.28 13.30 -11.57
CA GLY A 94 3.00 12.61 -11.37
C GLY A 94 3.10 11.09 -11.53
N GLY A 95 3.82 10.62 -12.57
CA GLY A 95 4.07 9.20 -12.78
C GLY A 95 4.91 8.55 -11.68
N MET A 96 5.94 9.23 -11.18
CA MET A 96 6.75 8.74 -10.05
C MET A 96 5.93 8.66 -8.75
N LYS A 97 5.07 9.66 -8.49
CA LYS A 97 4.12 9.62 -7.36
C LYS A 97 3.17 8.43 -7.49
N ARG A 98 2.70 8.13 -8.71
CA ARG A 98 1.84 6.97 -8.96
C ARG A 98 2.57 5.65 -8.72
N LYS A 99 3.82 5.51 -9.21
CA LYS A 99 4.66 4.34 -8.92
C LYS A 99 4.84 4.17 -7.40
N LEU A 100 5.15 5.24 -6.68
CA LEU A 100 5.28 5.19 -5.22
C LEU A 100 3.98 4.74 -4.54
N ALA A 101 2.83 5.29 -4.93
CA ALA A 101 1.53 4.90 -4.38
C ALA A 101 1.23 3.40 -4.58
N VAL A 102 1.53 2.86 -5.76
CA VAL A 102 1.43 1.41 -6.03
C VAL A 102 2.41 0.63 -5.15
N GLY A 103 3.65 1.11 -5.00
CA GLY A 103 4.65 0.54 -4.12
C GLY A 103 4.20 0.40 -2.66
N MET A 104 3.54 1.43 -2.13
CA MET A 104 3.01 1.41 -0.76
C MET A 104 1.90 0.36 -0.58
N ALA A 105 1.08 0.12 -1.61
CA ALA A 105 0.08 -0.95 -1.57
C ALA A 105 0.72 -2.34 -1.61
N LEU A 106 1.85 -2.49 -2.31
CA LEU A 106 2.56 -3.76 -2.46
C LEU A 106 3.44 -4.10 -1.26
N CYS A 107 3.98 -3.11 -0.54
CA CYS A 107 4.91 -3.33 0.57
C CYS A 107 4.24 -3.97 1.80
N GLY A 108 5.06 -4.56 2.67
CA GLY A 108 4.56 -5.12 3.93
C GLY A 108 3.86 -6.47 3.78
N GLY A 109 4.18 -7.24 2.73
CA GLY A 109 3.72 -8.61 2.58
C GLY A 109 2.25 -8.77 2.13
N SER A 110 1.64 -7.72 1.57
CA SER A 110 0.30 -7.79 0.97
C SER A 110 0.19 -8.98 0.00
N LYS A 111 -0.81 -9.84 0.22
CA LYS A 111 -1.12 -11.01 -0.63
C LYS A 111 -2.12 -10.66 -1.73
N VAL A 112 -3.00 -9.72 -1.44
CA VAL A 112 -4.00 -9.18 -2.37
C VAL A 112 -3.82 -7.68 -2.43
N VAL A 113 -3.88 -7.10 -3.62
CA VAL A 113 -3.75 -5.65 -3.81
C VAL A 113 -4.95 -5.16 -4.60
N LEU A 114 -5.64 -4.14 -4.09
CA LEU A 114 -6.70 -3.43 -4.79
C LEU A 114 -6.12 -2.14 -5.36
N LEU A 115 -6.20 -2.00 -6.68
CA LEU A 115 -5.79 -0.81 -7.40
C LEU A 115 -7.03 -0.12 -7.95
N ASP A 116 -7.28 1.11 -7.49
CA ASP A 116 -8.34 1.95 -8.01
C ASP A 116 -7.76 2.86 -9.11
N GLU A 117 -8.14 2.58 -10.36
CA GLU A 117 -7.68 3.25 -11.59
C GLU A 117 -6.14 3.40 -11.76
N PRO A 118 -5.37 2.30 -11.85
CA PRO A 118 -3.91 2.36 -11.90
C PRO A 118 -3.31 3.16 -13.08
N THR A 119 -4.03 3.32 -14.19
CA THR A 119 -3.49 3.81 -15.49
C THR A 119 -4.25 5.01 -16.10
N SER A 120 -5.06 5.75 -15.34
CA SER A 120 -5.79 6.92 -15.87
C SER A 120 -4.87 8.09 -16.25
#